data_AF-D0NXC7-F1
#
_entry.id   AF-D0NXC7-F1
#
_cell.length_a   1.000
_cell.length_b   1.000
_cell.length_c   1.000
_cell.angle_alpha   90.00
_cell.angle_beta   90.00
_cell.angle_gamma   90.00
#
_symmetry.space_group_name_H-M   'P 1'
#
loop_
_entity.id
_entity.type
_entity.pdbx_description
1 polymer ?
#
loop_
_entity_poly.entity_id
_entity_poly.type
_entity_poly.pdbx_seq_one_letter_code
_entity_poly.pdbx_strand_id
1 'polypeptide(L)'
;MITGAFIAIIALLYGTVLPAVIDNAVKDGVATCSTSDIEEDSYLDPYADCDDCTPYYYSLHMMNATNAEAYLAGDADTLEVQEMGPYTYRRREVKLDVELLDDGNRVSYKQYTYHTFEPDMSCDGCSDTDEVTALDAGYMSVIAGAGGEMAFLVRLALGSTARR
;
A
#
# COMPACT_ATOMS: atom_id res chain seq x y z
N MET A 1 -30.29 44.61 -27.27
CA MET A 1 -30.78 44.38 -25.89
C MET A 1 -31.26 42.95 -25.66
N ILE A 2 -32.00 42.34 -26.61
CA ILE A 2 -32.55 40.97 -26.47
C ILE A 2 -31.44 39.89 -26.36
N THR A 3 -30.36 40.02 -27.14
CA THR A 3 -29.25 39.04 -27.15
C THR A 3 -28.45 38.99 -25.85
N GLY A 4 -28.23 40.13 -25.20
CA GLY A 4 -27.49 40.20 -23.93
C GLY A 4 -28.29 39.64 -22.75
N ALA A 5 -29.61 39.86 -22.73
CA ALA A 5 -30.49 39.25 -21.75
C ALA A 5 -30.53 37.72 -21.89
N PHE A 6 -30.52 37.21 -23.13
CA PHE A 6 -30.51 35.77 -23.39
C PHE A 6 -29.22 35.09 -22.91
N ILE A 7 -28.06 35.70 -23.18
CA ILE A 7 -26.76 35.19 -22.70
C ILE A 7 -26.69 35.24 -21.17
N ALA A 8 -27.17 36.31 -20.54
CA ALA A 8 -27.20 36.41 -19.08
C ALA A 8 -28.10 35.34 -18.45
N ILE A 9 -29.27 35.05 -19.03
CA ILE A 9 -30.17 33.99 -18.55
C ILE A 9 -29.53 32.61 -18.72
N ILE A 10 -28.90 32.33 -19.87
CA ILE A 10 -28.18 31.07 -20.10
C ILE A 10 -27.04 30.93 -19.09
N ALA A 11 -26.22 31.97 -18.89
CA ALA A 11 -25.13 31.94 -17.92
C ALA A 11 -25.62 31.70 -16.49
N LEU A 12 -26.78 32.26 -16.13
CA LEU A 12 -27.38 32.09 -14.80
C LEU A 12 -27.98 30.68 -14.63
N LEU A 13 -28.60 30.12 -15.68
CA LEU A 13 -29.05 28.72 -15.71
C LEU A 13 -27.87 27.75 -15.61
N TYR A 14 -26.81 27.96 -16.40
CA TYR A 14 -25.59 27.17 -16.30
C TYR A 14 -24.93 27.31 -14.93
N GLY A 15 -24.88 28.50 -14.34
CA GLY A 15 -24.28 28.72 -13.02
C GLY A 15 -25.06 28.12 -11.85
N THR A 16 -26.35 27.80 -12.02
CA THR A 16 -27.22 27.31 -10.93
C THR A 16 -27.63 25.86 -11.09
N VAL A 17 -28.00 25.44 -12.30
CA VAL A 17 -28.49 24.09 -12.58
C VAL A 17 -27.34 23.12 -12.83
N LEU A 18 -26.30 23.54 -13.56
CA LEU A 18 -25.19 22.65 -13.92
C LEU A 18 -24.44 22.10 -12.69
N PRO A 19 -24.13 22.92 -11.65
CA PRO A 19 -23.48 22.38 -10.44
C PRO A 19 -24.32 21.30 -9.76
N ALA A 20 -25.64 21.49 -9.64
CA ALA A 20 -26.51 20.51 -9.00
C ALA A 20 -26.59 19.19 -9.79
N VAL A 21 -26.61 19.24 -11.13
CA VAL A 21 -26.61 18.05 -11.98
C VAL A 21 -25.28 17.32 -11.90
N ILE A 22 -24.16 18.05 -11.94
CA ILE A 22 -22.82 17.46 -11.80
C ILE A 22 -22.65 16.85 -10.41
N ASP A 23 -23.02 17.57 -9.35
CA ASP A 23 -22.89 17.10 -7.97
C ASP A 23 -23.70 15.82 -7.75
N ASN A 24 -24.90 15.72 -8.31
CA ASN A 24 -25.71 14.50 -8.22
C ASN A 24 -25.08 13.35 -9.03
N ALA A 25 -24.62 13.61 -10.26
CA ALA A 25 -23.96 12.59 -11.08
C ALA A 25 -22.66 12.07 -10.43
N VAL A 26 -21.89 12.95 -9.78
CA VAL A 26 -20.68 12.59 -9.03
C VAL A 26 -21.05 11.80 -7.77
N LYS A 27 -22.08 12.21 -7.02
CA LYS A 27 -22.53 11.48 -5.83
C LYS A 27 -22.98 10.07 -6.19
N ASP A 28 -23.78 9.92 -7.25
CA ASP A 28 -24.28 8.62 -7.70
C ASP A 28 -23.15 7.73 -8.24
N GLY A 29 -22.11 8.31 -8.84
CA GLY A 29 -20.97 7.53 -9.37
C GLY A 29 -19.86 7.20 -8.38
N VAL A 30 -19.82 7.85 -7.21
CA VAL A 30 -18.73 7.69 -6.23
C VAL A 30 -19.20 7.04 -4.93
N ALA A 31 -20.46 7.21 -4.55
CA ALA A 31 -20.97 6.71 -3.28
C ALA A 31 -21.48 5.27 -3.42
N THR A 32 -20.84 4.34 -2.71
CA THR A 32 -21.33 2.96 -2.51
C THR A 32 -22.37 2.98 -1.38
N CYS A 33 -23.64 3.15 -1.72
CA CYS A 33 -24.73 3.31 -0.73
C CYS A 33 -25.66 2.10 -0.65
N SER A 34 -25.51 1.13 -1.55
CA SER A 34 -26.41 -0.01 -1.65
C SER A 34 -25.65 -1.33 -1.76
N THR A 35 -26.37 -2.44 -1.53
CA THR A 35 -25.82 -3.79 -1.68
C THR A 35 -25.41 -4.08 -3.12
N SER A 36 -26.13 -3.54 -4.12
CA SER A 36 -25.75 -3.71 -5.52
C SER A 36 -24.40 -3.08 -5.85
N ASP A 37 -24.07 -1.96 -5.22
CA ASP A 37 -22.78 -1.28 -5.42
C ASP A 37 -21.61 -2.07 -4.79
N ILE A 38 -21.90 -2.89 -3.77
CA ILE A 38 -20.91 -3.79 -3.13
C ILE A 38 -20.70 -5.06 -3.95
N GLU A 39 -21.72 -5.51 -4.67
CA GLU A 39 -21.64 -6.69 -5.54
C GLU A 39 -20.83 -6.43 -6.81
N GLU A 40 -20.44 -5.17 -7.08
CA GLU A 40 -19.56 -4.83 -8.19
C GLU A 40 -18.13 -5.35 -7.97
N ASP A 41 -17.59 -6.02 -8.99
CA ASP A 41 -16.22 -6.56 -8.97
C ASP A 41 -15.17 -5.48 -8.72
N SER A 42 -15.40 -4.26 -9.24
CA SER A 42 -14.52 -3.09 -9.04
C SER A 42 -14.39 -2.69 -7.56
N TYR A 43 -15.45 -2.88 -6.78
CA TYR A 43 -15.45 -2.63 -5.35
C TYR A 43 -14.75 -3.76 -4.59
N LEU A 44 -15.07 -5.02 -4.94
CA LEU A 44 -14.58 -6.22 -4.26
C LEU A 44 -13.10 -6.49 -4.51
N ASP A 45 -12.63 -6.32 -5.75
CA ASP A 45 -11.23 -6.44 -6.14
C ASP A 45 -10.84 -5.35 -7.16
N PRO A 46 -10.47 -4.14 -6.70
CA PRO A 46 -10.13 -3.03 -7.60
C PRO A 46 -8.85 -3.27 -8.42
N TYR A 47 -8.04 -4.26 -8.05
CA TYR A 47 -6.74 -4.56 -8.66
C TYR A 47 -6.74 -5.88 -9.44
N ALA A 48 -7.91 -6.49 -9.64
CA ALA A 48 -8.12 -7.68 -10.41
C ALA A 48 -7.85 -7.49 -11.92
N ASP A 49 -8.05 -8.56 -12.67
CA ASP A 49 -7.99 -8.64 -14.13
C ASP A 49 -9.36 -8.31 -14.77
N CYS A 50 -10.05 -7.25 -14.31
CA CYS A 50 -11.34 -6.79 -14.86
C CYS A 50 -11.17 -5.53 -15.74
N ASP A 51 -12.13 -5.25 -16.63
CA ASP A 51 -12.04 -4.14 -17.59
C ASP A 51 -11.90 -2.76 -16.93
N ASP A 52 -12.57 -2.55 -15.80
CA ASP A 52 -12.53 -1.30 -15.03
C ASP A 52 -11.53 -1.34 -13.86
N CYS A 53 -10.80 -2.45 -13.69
CA CYS A 53 -9.81 -2.62 -12.64
C CYS A 53 -8.49 -1.92 -13.02
N THR A 54 -7.74 -1.45 -12.01
CA THR A 54 -6.41 -0.86 -12.22
C THR A 54 -5.34 -1.74 -11.61
N PRO A 55 -4.56 -2.50 -12.41
CA PRO A 55 -3.49 -3.33 -11.86
C PRO A 55 -2.51 -2.52 -11.01
N TYR A 56 -2.24 -3.00 -9.79
CA TYR A 56 -1.28 -2.39 -8.88
C TYR A 56 0.02 -3.19 -8.85
N TYR A 57 1.12 -2.55 -9.20
CA TYR A 57 2.46 -3.15 -9.14
C TYR A 57 3.28 -2.45 -8.06
N TYR A 58 4.01 -3.23 -7.26
CA TYR A 58 5.01 -2.70 -6.35
C TYR A 58 6.38 -3.24 -6.74
N SER A 59 7.38 -2.37 -6.77
CA SER A 59 8.76 -2.71 -7.13
C SER A 59 9.66 -2.55 -5.92
N LEU A 60 10.42 -3.59 -5.60
CA LEU A 60 11.40 -3.58 -4.53
C LEU A 60 12.82 -3.39 -5.07
N HIS A 61 13.58 -2.54 -4.38
CA HIS A 61 15.01 -2.38 -4.58
C HIS A 61 15.69 -2.76 -3.26
N MET A 62 16.49 -3.82 -3.29
CA MET A 62 17.18 -4.36 -2.12
C MET A 62 18.63 -3.89 -2.12
N MET A 63 19.19 -3.68 -0.93
CA MET A 63 20.58 -3.27 -0.76
C MET A 63 21.36 -4.46 -0.19
N ASN A 64 22.06 -5.19 -1.06
CA ASN A 64 22.84 -6.36 -0.69
C ASN A 64 24.20 -5.97 -0.12
N ALA A 65 24.49 -6.36 1.11
CA ALA A 65 25.78 -6.14 1.74
C ALA A 65 26.86 -7.07 1.15
N THR A 66 27.91 -6.48 0.57
CA THR A 66 28.97 -7.24 -0.12
C THR A 66 30.18 -7.56 0.78
N ASN A 67 30.33 -6.86 1.91
CA ASN A 67 31.45 -6.99 2.83
C ASN A 67 31.02 -7.20 4.31
N ALA A 68 29.85 -7.80 4.53
CA ALA A 68 29.23 -7.90 5.87
C ALA A 68 30.16 -8.51 6.94
N GLU A 69 30.91 -9.58 6.61
CA GLU A 69 31.83 -10.23 7.54
C GLU A 69 32.98 -9.30 7.97
N ALA A 70 33.62 -8.63 7.01
CA ALA A 70 34.71 -7.68 7.28
C ALA A 70 34.22 -6.47 8.07
N TYR A 71 33.01 -5.98 7.77
CA TYR A 71 32.39 -4.89 8.52
C TYR A 71 32.11 -5.27 9.97
N LEU A 72 31.54 -6.46 10.21
CA LEU A 72 31.24 -6.95 11.56
C LEU A 72 32.50 -7.29 12.37
N ALA A 73 33.57 -7.74 11.71
CA ALA A 73 34.86 -7.99 12.34
C ALA A 73 35.61 -6.70 12.73
N GLY A 74 35.22 -5.55 12.18
CA GLY A 74 35.93 -4.28 12.32
C GLY A 74 37.14 -4.14 11.39
N ASP A 75 37.27 -5.04 10.41
CA ASP A 75 38.31 -4.98 9.37
C ASP A 75 37.96 -3.95 8.26
N ALA A 76 36.68 -3.60 8.14
CA ALA A 76 36.18 -2.54 7.26
C ALA A 76 35.35 -1.51 8.06
N ASP A 77 35.68 -0.23 7.94
CA ASP A 77 34.99 0.86 8.66
C ASP A 77 33.59 1.18 8.11
N THR A 78 33.29 0.75 6.88
CA THR A 78 32.04 1.09 6.17
C THR A 78 31.46 -0.15 5.51
N LEU A 79 30.16 -0.35 5.69
CA LEU A 79 29.41 -1.39 5.01
C LEU A 79 29.22 -1.01 3.54
N GLU A 80 29.70 -1.85 2.64
CA GLU A 80 29.51 -1.74 1.21
C GLU A 80 28.21 -2.44 0.82
N VAL A 81 27.39 -1.76 0.02
CA VAL A 81 26.11 -2.29 -0.46
C VAL A 81 26.02 -2.18 -1.97
N GLN A 82 25.41 -3.20 -2.57
CA GLN A 82 25.04 -3.24 -3.98
C GLN A 82 23.51 -3.25 -4.10
N GLU A 83 22.97 -2.29 -4.84
CA GLU A 83 21.54 -2.28 -5.15
C GLU A 83 21.19 -3.44 -6.10
N MET A 84 20.13 -4.18 -5.76
CA MET A 84 19.55 -5.26 -6.54
C MET A 84 18.08 -4.96 -6.80
N GLY A 85 17.64 -5.05 -8.05
CA GLY A 85 16.26 -4.79 -8.44
C GLY A 85 16.12 -4.09 -9.80
N PRO A 86 14.88 -3.76 -10.20
CA PRO A 86 13.65 -3.95 -9.43
C PRO A 86 13.21 -5.41 -9.35
N TYR A 87 12.68 -5.81 -8.19
CA TYR A 87 11.86 -7.02 -8.04
C TYR A 87 10.39 -6.58 -8.03
N THR A 88 9.71 -6.76 -9.16
CA THR A 88 8.35 -6.29 -9.32
C THR A 88 7.35 -7.40 -9.03
N TYR A 89 6.31 -7.02 -8.31
CA TYR A 89 5.23 -7.90 -7.94
C TYR A 89 3.90 -7.20 -8.19
N ARG A 90 2.96 -7.95 -8.74
CA ARG A 90 1.58 -7.54 -8.88
C ARG A 90 0.81 -7.80 -7.59
N ARG A 91 0.25 -6.75 -7.01
CA ARG A 91 -0.63 -6.81 -5.84
C ARG A 91 -2.07 -6.97 -6.28
N ARG A 92 -2.77 -7.90 -5.64
CA ARG A 92 -4.22 -8.06 -5.75
C ARG A 92 -4.86 -7.99 -4.37
N GLU A 93 -6.07 -7.45 -4.32
CA GLU A 93 -6.77 -7.20 -3.05
C GLU A 93 -8.21 -7.64 -3.15
N VAL A 94 -8.60 -8.62 -2.34
CA VAL A 94 -9.99 -9.08 -2.31
C VAL A 94 -10.61 -8.66 -1.00
N LYS A 95 -11.73 -7.94 -1.07
CA LYS A 95 -12.58 -7.64 0.08
C LYS A 95 -13.55 -8.81 0.31
N LEU A 96 -13.59 -9.28 1.55
CA LEU A 96 -14.40 -10.40 2.01
C LEU A 96 -15.28 -9.93 3.18
N ASP A 97 -16.36 -10.66 3.43
CA ASP A 97 -17.31 -10.37 4.51
C ASP A 97 -17.77 -8.89 4.51
N VAL A 98 -18.17 -8.38 3.34
CA VAL A 98 -18.56 -6.97 3.21
C VAL A 98 -19.96 -6.74 3.77
N GLU A 99 -20.09 -5.80 4.71
CA GLU A 99 -21.33 -5.46 5.39
C GLU A 99 -21.56 -3.94 5.41
N LEU A 100 -22.78 -3.50 5.06
CA LEU A 100 -23.24 -2.13 5.28
C LEU A 100 -23.73 -1.98 6.72
N LEU A 101 -23.22 -0.94 7.38
CA LEU A 101 -23.56 -0.55 8.73
C LEU A 101 -24.18 0.85 8.72
N ASP A 102 -24.93 1.18 9.78
CA ASP A 102 -25.49 2.51 10.01
C ASP A 102 -26.29 3.04 8.80
N ASP A 103 -27.22 2.21 8.30
CA ASP A 103 -28.07 2.49 7.12
C ASP A 103 -27.27 2.85 5.85
N GLY A 104 -26.11 2.20 5.66
CA GLY A 104 -25.26 2.39 4.49
C GLY A 104 -24.24 3.51 4.62
N ASN A 105 -24.12 4.15 5.79
CA ASN A 105 -23.12 5.18 6.04
C ASN A 105 -21.72 4.62 6.37
N ARG A 106 -21.64 3.33 6.71
CA ARG A 106 -20.38 2.66 7.02
C ARG A 106 -20.32 1.31 6.33
N VAL A 107 -19.10 0.90 5.99
CA VAL A 107 -18.80 -0.38 5.38
C VAL A 107 -17.80 -1.09 6.28
N SER A 108 -18.04 -2.38 6.55
CA SER A 108 -17.09 -3.26 7.21
C SER A 108 -16.68 -4.36 6.23
N TYR A 109 -15.41 -4.71 6.21
CA TYR A 109 -14.89 -5.78 5.36
C TYR A 109 -13.56 -6.28 5.92
N LYS A 110 -13.16 -7.47 5.48
CA LYS A 110 -11.80 -7.99 5.63
C LYS A 110 -11.09 -7.89 4.29
N GLN A 111 -9.85 -7.43 4.29
CA GLN A 111 -9.06 -7.33 3.08
C GLN A 111 -8.01 -8.43 3.05
N TYR A 112 -8.06 -9.26 2.02
CA TYR A 112 -7.00 -10.21 1.71
C TYR A 112 -6.10 -9.63 0.62
N THR A 113 -4.83 -9.40 0.95
CA THR A 113 -3.83 -8.92 -0.01
C THR A 113 -2.87 -10.05 -0.35
N TYR A 114 -2.63 -10.27 -1.64
CA TYR A 114 -1.60 -11.20 -2.11
C TYR A 114 -0.80 -10.59 -3.25
N HIS A 115 0.38 -11.16 -3.46
CA HIS A 115 1.36 -10.65 -4.40
C HIS A 115 1.86 -11.77 -5.30
N THR A 116 2.03 -11.48 -6.58
CA THR A 116 2.56 -12.40 -7.59
C THR A 116 3.79 -11.78 -8.23
N PHE A 117 4.89 -12.52 -8.31
CA PHE A 117 6.11 -12.02 -8.93
C PHE A 117 5.91 -11.84 -10.44
N GLU A 118 6.38 -10.70 -10.96
CA GLU A 118 6.25 -10.32 -12.38
C GLU A 118 7.65 -10.29 -13.01
N PRO A 119 8.11 -11.39 -13.61
CA PRO A 119 9.47 -11.50 -14.14
C PRO A 119 9.74 -10.52 -15.27
N ASP A 120 8.75 -10.25 -16.13
CA ASP A 120 8.89 -9.34 -17.29
C ASP A 120 9.03 -7.86 -16.89
N MET A 121 8.66 -7.51 -15.65
CA MET A 121 8.80 -6.17 -15.09
C MET A 121 9.96 -6.04 -14.10
N SER A 122 10.62 -7.16 -13.80
CA SER A 122 11.75 -7.24 -12.89
C SER A 122 13.08 -7.09 -13.64
N CYS A 123 14.19 -6.94 -12.92
CA CYS A 123 15.52 -6.91 -13.52
C CYS A 123 15.88 -8.20 -14.27
N ASP A 124 16.74 -8.08 -15.27
CA ASP A 124 17.17 -9.21 -16.10
C ASP A 124 17.80 -10.32 -15.24
N GLY A 125 17.21 -11.51 -15.30
CA GLY A 125 17.67 -12.70 -14.57
C GLY A 125 17.29 -12.73 -13.08
N CYS A 126 16.52 -11.76 -12.60
CA CYS A 126 16.07 -11.72 -11.21
C CYS A 126 14.95 -12.73 -10.94
N SER A 127 14.98 -13.32 -9.74
CA SER A 127 13.98 -14.28 -9.27
C SER A 127 13.47 -13.92 -7.88
N ASP A 128 12.23 -14.29 -7.57
CA ASP A 128 11.65 -14.22 -6.22
C ASP A 128 12.33 -15.16 -5.20
N THR A 129 13.33 -15.93 -5.64
CA THR A 129 14.19 -16.77 -4.80
C THR A 129 15.60 -16.24 -4.62
N ASP A 130 15.91 -15.03 -5.14
CA ASP A 130 17.22 -14.41 -4.98
C ASP A 130 17.52 -14.13 -3.50
N GLU A 131 18.78 -14.38 -3.11
CA GLU A 131 19.25 -14.16 -1.75
C GLU A 131 19.89 -12.78 -1.60
N VAL A 132 19.60 -12.10 -0.48
CA VAL A 132 20.16 -10.80 -0.14
C VAL A 132 20.70 -10.84 1.28
N THR A 133 21.94 -10.38 1.44
CA THR A 133 22.54 -10.17 2.77
C THR A 133 22.14 -8.79 3.27
N ALA A 134 21.39 -8.74 4.36
CA ALA A 134 20.90 -7.50 4.96
C ALA A 134 21.04 -7.54 6.49
N LEU A 135 20.72 -6.42 7.15
CA LEU A 135 20.67 -6.35 8.60
C LEU A 135 19.53 -7.23 9.14
N ASP A 136 19.79 -7.91 10.26
CA ASP A 136 18.76 -8.68 10.97
C ASP A 136 17.74 -7.75 11.61
N ALA A 137 16.60 -7.58 10.94
CA ALA A 137 15.51 -6.74 11.42
C ALA A 137 14.90 -7.23 12.75
N GLY A 138 14.90 -8.55 12.99
CA GLY A 138 14.39 -9.14 14.23
C GLY A 138 15.27 -8.78 15.42
N TYR A 139 16.58 -8.94 15.26
CA TYR A 139 17.58 -8.49 16.24
C TYR A 139 17.44 -6.99 16.52
N MET A 140 17.41 -6.17 15.47
CA MET A 140 17.32 -4.71 15.59
C MET A 140 16.04 -4.27 16.31
N SER A 141 14.91 -4.92 16.06
CA SER A 141 13.65 -4.63 16.76
C SER A 141 13.75 -4.92 18.27
N VAL A 142 14.39 -6.02 18.67
CA VAL A 142 14.55 -6.39 20.09
C VAL A 142 15.46 -5.40 20.79
N ILE A 143 16.61 -5.10 20.18
CA ILE A 143 17.59 -4.16 20.75
C ILE A 143 17.02 -2.75 20.86
N ALA A 144 16.30 -2.28 19.84
CA ALA A 144 15.63 -0.98 19.88
C ALA A 144 14.60 -0.92 21.02
N GLY A 145 13.75 -1.94 21.16
CA GLY A 145 12.78 -2.02 22.27
C GLY A 145 13.43 -2.13 23.66
N ALA A 146 14.64 -2.68 23.73
CA ALA A 146 15.42 -2.74 24.96
C ALA A 146 16.06 -1.40 25.35
N GLY A 147 16.16 -0.43 24.43
CA GLY A 147 16.89 0.82 24.63
C GLY A 147 18.39 0.71 24.32
N GLY A 148 18.79 -0.24 23.47
CA GLY A 148 20.17 -0.51 23.09
C GLY A 148 20.73 -1.79 23.70
N GLU A 149 21.85 -2.26 23.14
CA GLU A 149 22.45 -3.57 23.48
C GLU A 149 22.89 -3.65 24.94
N MET A 150 23.49 -2.58 25.47
CA MET A 150 23.89 -2.53 26.88
C MET A 150 22.69 -2.63 27.83
N ALA A 151 21.60 -1.94 27.51
CA ALA A 151 20.37 -2.01 28.31
C ALA A 151 19.74 -3.40 28.25
N PHE A 152 19.77 -4.04 27.07
CA PHE A 152 19.36 -5.42 26.89
C PHE A 152 20.19 -6.39 27.75
N LEU A 153 21.52 -6.32 27.67
CA LEU A 153 22.43 -7.18 28.42
C LEU A 153 22.29 -7.01 29.94
N VAL A 154 22.13 -5.78 30.42
CA VAL A 154 21.88 -5.51 31.85
C VAL A 154 20.58 -6.17 32.31
N ARG A 155 19.49 -6.07 31.54
CA ARG A 155 18.21 -6.72 31.87
C ARG A 155 18.32 -8.25 31.87
N LEU A 156 19.07 -8.80 30.91
CA LEU A 156 19.35 -10.23 30.85
C LEU A 156 20.12 -10.70 32.09
N ALA A 157 21.19 -10.00 32.46
CA ALA A 157 22.02 -10.32 33.61
C ALA A 157 21.28 -10.18 34.95
N LEU A 158 20.37 -9.22 35.05
CA LEU A 158 19.49 -9.03 36.21
C LEU A 158 18.33 -10.05 36.27
N GLY A 159 18.23 -10.97 35.29
CA GLY A 159 17.16 -11.96 35.22
C GLY A 159 15.77 -11.34 35.01
N SER A 160 15.71 -10.08 34.59
CA SER A 160 14.47 -9.32 34.46
C SER A 160 13.88 -9.47 33.06
N THR A 161 13.71 -10.71 32.58
CA THR A 161 12.69 -10.96 31.55
C THR A 161 11.37 -11.00 32.29
N ALA A 162 10.65 -9.87 32.27
CA ALA A 162 9.42 -9.70 33.01
C ALA A 162 8.46 -10.85 32.71
N ARG A 163 8.20 -11.63 33.77
CA ARG A 163 7.00 -12.44 33.97
C ARG A 163 5.81 -11.53 33.63
N ARG A 164 5.13 -11.79 32.52
CA ARG A 164 3.75 -11.33 32.31
C ARG A 164 2.83 -12.29 33.04
#